data_AF-D0UJH2-F1
#
_entry.id   AF-D0UJH2-F1
#
_cell.length_a   1.000
_cell.length_b   1.000
_cell.length_c   1.000
_cell.angle_alpha   90.00
_cell.angle_beta   90.00
_cell.angle_gamma   90.00
#
_symmetry.space_group_name_H-M   'P 1'
#
loop_
_entity.id
_entity.type
_entity.pdbx_description
1 polymer ?
#
loop_
_entity_poly.entity_id
_entity_poly.type
_entity_poly.pdbx_seq_one_letter_code
_entity_poly.pdbx_strand_id
1 'polypeptide(L)'
;HLTGDIHAVAAANNLLAAQIDARMFHEKTQSDEALYSRIVPKVKGKRQFSAIQLRRLKKLNIDKVDPDSLTPDEAAAFSRLDIDPKTITWNRVVDINDRFLRRITVGQSPTEKGHERQTQFDIAVGSEIMAVLALTTSINDMRNRLGRMVVASDTKGRPVTCDDLGATGALLVLMKDAIRPTLMQTLEGTPVFVHSGP
;
A
#
# COMPACT_ATOMS: atom_id res chain seq x y z
N HIS A 1 20.85 5.83 -12.84
CA HIS A 1 20.28 4.67 -12.12
C HIS A 1 19.55 3.73 -13.10
N LEU A 2 20.18 3.39 -14.25
CA LEU A 2 19.45 2.80 -15.39
C LEU A 2 18.24 3.66 -15.77
N THR A 3 17.03 3.09 -15.82
CA THR A 3 15.75 3.74 -16.15
C THR A 3 14.94 4.19 -14.93
N GLY A 4 15.42 3.91 -13.71
CA GLY A 4 14.73 4.30 -12.47
C GLY A 4 13.73 3.27 -11.93
N ASP A 5 13.69 2.04 -12.47
CA ASP A 5 12.77 0.98 -12.03
C ASP A 5 12.85 0.72 -10.51
N ILE A 6 14.07 0.61 -9.96
CA ILE A 6 14.29 0.39 -8.52
C ILE A 6 13.81 1.58 -7.69
N HIS A 7 13.92 2.81 -8.21
CA HIS A 7 13.40 4.00 -7.55
C HIS A 7 11.88 4.00 -7.50
N ALA A 8 11.22 3.57 -8.58
CA ALA A 8 9.77 3.40 -8.61
C ALA A 8 9.30 2.34 -7.60
N VAL A 9 9.99 1.20 -7.53
CA VAL A 9 9.73 0.16 -6.51
C VAL A 9 9.90 0.71 -5.10
N ALA A 10 10.99 1.41 -4.81
CA ALA A 10 11.25 1.99 -3.50
C ALA A 10 10.20 3.04 -3.11
N ALA A 11 9.81 3.92 -4.04
CA ALA A 11 8.77 4.92 -3.83
C ALA A 11 7.41 4.26 -3.54
N ALA A 12 7.03 3.25 -4.33
CA ALA A 12 5.78 2.52 -4.14
C ALA A 12 5.76 1.77 -2.79
N ASN A 13 6.84 1.06 -2.45
CA ASN A 13 6.92 0.31 -1.20
C ASN A 13 6.82 1.25 0.02
N ASN A 14 7.55 2.36 -0.01
CA ASN A 14 7.57 3.32 1.08
C ASN A 14 6.28 4.14 1.18
N LEU A 15 5.57 4.37 0.07
CA LEU A 15 4.21 4.93 0.09
C LEU A 15 3.26 4.01 0.85
N LEU A 16 3.30 2.70 0.58
CA LEU A 16 2.47 1.73 1.29
C LEU A 16 2.82 1.66 2.78
N ALA A 17 4.12 1.65 3.13
CA ALA A 17 4.58 1.71 4.52
C ALA A 17 4.10 2.98 5.25
N ALA A 18 4.17 4.15 4.60
CA ALA A 18 3.66 5.40 5.16
C ALA A 18 2.14 5.37 5.33
N GLN A 19 1.41 4.77 4.39
CA GLN A 19 -0.04 4.64 4.44
C GLN A 19 -0.51 3.76 5.62
N ILE A 20 0.23 2.71 5.96
CA ILE A 20 -0.04 1.87 7.15
C ILE A 20 0.01 2.72 8.42
N ASP A 21 1.10 3.47 8.59
CA ASP A 21 1.31 4.29 9.79
C ASP A 21 0.29 5.43 9.89
N ALA A 22 0.05 6.13 8.77
CA ALA A 22 -0.96 7.18 8.70
C ALA A 22 -2.37 6.65 9.00
N ARG A 23 -2.70 5.46 8.48
CA ARG A 23 -3.99 4.82 8.74
C ARG A 23 -4.17 4.52 10.23
N MET A 24 -3.17 3.89 10.85
CA MET A 24 -3.22 3.58 12.28
C MET A 24 -3.30 4.82 13.17
N PHE A 25 -2.56 5.88 12.82
CA PHE A 25 -2.60 7.16 13.54
C PHE A 25 -4.00 7.81 13.45
N HIS A 26 -4.56 7.88 12.25
CA HIS A 26 -5.87 8.50 12.04
C HIS A 26 -7.03 7.70 12.61
N GLU A 27 -6.97 6.37 12.59
CA GLU A 27 -7.98 5.53 13.26
C GLU A 27 -7.99 5.75 14.77
N LYS A 28 -6.83 5.89 15.41
CA LYS A 28 -6.75 6.11 16.87
C LYS A 28 -7.16 7.50 17.32
N THR A 29 -7.11 8.49 16.43
CA THR A 29 -7.29 9.92 16.78
C THR A 29 -8.63 10.51 16.33
N GLN A 30 -9.42 9.78 15.53
CA GLN A 30 -10.67 10.29 14.95
C GLN A 30 -11.88 9.42 15.30
N SER A 31 -13.04 10.07 15.36
CA SER A 31 -14.33 9.37 15.43
C SER A 31 -14.65 8.66 14.12
N ASP A 32 -15.59 7.71 14.19
CA ASP A 32 -15.99 6.90 13.05
C ASP A 32 -16.62 7.75 11.95
N GLU A 33 -17.43 8.74 12.33
CA GLU A 33 -18.08 9.66 11.40
C GLU A 33 -17.07 10.54 10.67
N ALA A 34 -16.06 11.04 11.39
CA ALA A 34 -15.00 11.85 10.80
C ALA A 34 -14.15 11.04 9.83
N LEU A 35 -13.78 9.80 10.22
CA LEU A 35 -13.01 8.89 9.39
C LEU A 35 -13.79 8.51 8.11
N TYR A 36 -15.06 8.10 8.26
CA TYR A 36 -15.92 7.75 7.14
C TYR A 36 -16.10 8.92 6.16
N SER A 37 -16.26 10.15 6.67
CA SER A 37 -16.41 11.36 5.86
C SER A 37 -15.15 11.73 5.08
N ARG A 38 -13.96 11.35 5.54
CA ARG A 38 -12.70 11.55 4.81
C ARG A 38 -12.46 10.44 3.78
N ILE A 39 -12.83 9.20 4.10
CA ILE A 39 -12.68 8.06 3.18
C ILE A 39 -13.68 8.16 2.03
N VAL A 40 -14.92 8.58 2.30
CA VAL A 40 -15.99 8.74 1.32
C VAL A 40 -16.52 10.18 1.34
N PRO A 41 -15.73 11.14 0.83
CA PRO A 41 -16.10 12.55 0.89
C PRO A 41 -17.32 12.84 0.01
N LYS A 42 -18.09 13.86 0.39
CA LYS A 42 -19.13 14.41 -0.48
C LYS A 42 -18.47 15.26 -1.57
N VAL A 43 -18.66 14.85 -2.83
CA VAL A 43 -18.26 15.63 -4.00
C VAL A 43 -19.52 16.17 -4.66
N LYS A 44 -19.63 17.50 -4.77
CA LYS A 44 -20.86 18.18 -5.25
C LYS A 44 -22.13 17.71 -4.50
N GLY A 45 -21.98 17.55 -3.18
CA GLY A 45 -23.08 17.16 -2.27
C GLY A 45 -23.41 15.67 -2.23
N LYS A 46 -22.81 14.82 -3.08
CA LYS A 46 -23.09 13.39 -3.14
C LYS A 46 -21.87 12.56 -2.73
N ARG A 47 -22.10 11.46 -2.02
CA ARG A 47 -21.09 10.42 -1.77
C ARG A 47 -21.18 9.35 -2.85
N GLN A 48 -20.05 8.76 -3.23
CA GLN A 48 -20.02 7.61 -4.11
C GLN A 48 -18.85 6.70 -3.72
N PHE A 49 -19.09 5.40 -3.65
CA PHE A 49 -18.00 4.44 -3.49
C PHE A 49 -17.21 4.30 -4.79
N SER A 50 -15.89 4.34 -4.66
CA SER A 50 -14.97 3.93 -5.71
C SER A 50 -14.92 2.40 -5.84
N ALA A 51 -14.38 1.90 -6.95
CA ALA A 51 -14.27 0.45 -7.19
C ALA A 51 -13.48 -0.29 -6.10
N ILE A 52 -12.47 0.33 -5.50
CA ILE A 52 -11.68 -0.26 -4.40
C ILE A 52 -12.49 -0.33 -3.10
N GLN A 53 -13.32 0.66 -2.83
CA GLN A 53 -14.21 0.68 -1.66
C GLN A 53 -15.33 -0.36 -1.77
N LEU A 54 -15.88 -0.55 -2.97
CA LEU A 54 -16.86 -1.61 -3.22
C LEU A 54 -16.25 -3.01 -2.98
N ARG A 55 -14.99 -3.25 -3.37
CA ARG A 55 -14.30 -4.52 -3.06
C ARG A 55 -14.13 -4.74 -1.56
N ARG A 56 -13.86 -3.67 -0.81
CA ARG A 56 -13.78 -3.73 0.65
C ARG A 56 -15.13 -4.05 1.30
N LEU A 57 -16.22 -3.43 0.85
CA LEU A 57 -17.57 -3.76 1.33
C LEU A 57 -17.91 -5.23 1.08
N LYS A 58 -17.60 -5.73 -0.12
CA LYS A 58 -17.75 -7.15 -0.45
C LYS A 58 -16.95 -8.06 0.49
N LYS A 59 -15.71 -7.68 0.83
CA LYS A 59 -14.87 -8.42 1.80
C LYS A 59 -15.49 -8.46 3.21
N LEU A 60 -16.28 -7.46 3.56
CA LEU A 60 -17.01 -7.37 4.83
C LEU A 60 -18.41 -8.00 4.77
N ASN A 61 -18.80 -8.60 3.64
CA ASN A 61 -20.15 -9.11 3.38
C ASN A 61 -21.24 -8.04 3.51
N ILE A 62 -20.95 -6.83 3.00
CA ILE A 62 -21.90 -5.71 2.93
C ILE A 62 -22.25 -5.46 1.46
N ASP A 63 -23.50 -5.71 1.08
CA ASP A 63 -23.97 -5.61 -0.32
C ASP A 63 -24.56 -4.22 -0.68
N LYS A 64 -24.38 -3.23 0.19
CA LYS A 64 -24.87 -1.86 -0.01
C LYS A 64 -23.92 -1.08 -0.92
N VAL A 65 -24.49 -0.46 -1.96
CA VAL A 65 -23.74 0.36 -2.94
C VAL A 65 -23.93 1.86 -2.74
N ASP A 66 -24.91 2.26 -1.93
CA ASP A 66 -25.14 3.66 -1.56
C ASP A 66 -24.42 3.97 -0.23
N PRO A 67 -23.42 4.88 -0.23
CA PRO A 67 -22.72 5.27 0.99
C PRO A 67 -23.60 5.81 2.11
N ASP A 68 -24.72 6.47 1.78
CA ASP A 68 -25.59 7.06 2.81
C ASP A 68 -26.56 6.01 3.42
N SER A 69 -26.56 4.78 2.90
CA SER A 69 -27.38 3.66 3.39
C SER A 69 -26.70 2.75 4.43
N LEU A 70 -25.41 2.96 4.71
CA LEU A 70 -24.68 2.20 5.72
C LEU A 70 -25.20 2.51 7.12
N THR A 71 -25.36 1.49 7.96
CA THR A 71 -25.56 1.70 9.40
C THR A 71 -24.28 2.25 10.03
N PRO A 72 -24.34 2.88 11.23
CA PRO A 72 -23.14 3.32 11.93
C PRO A 72 -22.09 2.21 12.09
N ASP A 73 -22.53 0.99 12.45
CA ASP A 73 -21.65 -0.17 12.62
C ASP A 73 -21.00 -0.62 11.30
N GLU A 74 -21.76 -0.63 10.20
CA GLU A 74 -21.24 -0.95 8.87
C GLU A 74 -20.24 0.12 8.40
N ALA A 75 -20.55 1.40 8.62
CA ALA A 75 -19.67 2.50 8.28
C ALA A 75 -18.36 2.46 9.11
N ALA A 76 -18.45 2.11 10.39
CA ALA A 76 -17.30 1.89 11.27
C ALA A 76 -16.46 0.70 10.78
N ALA A 77 -17.07 -0.46 10.54
CA ALA A 77 -16.37 -1.65 10.05
C ALA A 77 -15.73 -1.43 8.66
N PHE A 78 -16.39 -0.67 7.79
CA PHE A 78 -15.82 -0.23 6.52
C PHE A 78 -14.63 0.72 6.74
N SER A 79 -14.75 1.68 7.64
CA SER A 79 -13.74 2.74 7.83
C SER A 79 -12.54 2.33 8.66
N ARG A 80 -12.67 1.37 9.57
CA ARG A 80 -11.58 0.90 10.43
C ARG A 80 -10.97 -0.38 9.91
N LEU A 81 -9.64 -0.40 9.75
CA LEU A 81 -8.89 -1.62 9.48
C LEU A 81 -8.53 -2.32 10.79
N ASP A 82 -8.41 -1.58 11.90
CA ASP A 82 -8.01 -2.10 13.20
C ASP A 82 -6.72 -2.93 13.08
N ILE A 83 -5.73 -2.43 12.35
CA ILE A 83 -4.43 -3.10 12.15
C ILE A 83 -3.81 -3.38 13.52
N ASP A 84 -3.44 -4.65 13.78
CA ASP A 84 -2.60 -4.99 14.92
C ASP A 84 -1.14 -4.63 14.59
N PRO A 85 -0.53 -3.65 15.30
CA PRO A 85 0.84 -3.22 15.05
C PRO A 85 1.87 -4.36 15.10
N LYS A 86 1.61 -5.40 15.89
CA LYS A 86 2.54 -6.53 16.08
C LYS A 86 2.57 -7.48 14.89
N THR A 87 1.57 -7.40 14.02
CA THR A 87 1.41 -8.29 12.85
C THR A 87 1.86 -7.63 11.54
N ILE A 88 2.31 -6.37 11.59
CA ILE A 88 2.80 -5.67 10.40
C ILE A 88 4.04 -6.41 9.89
N THR A 89 3.93 -6.93 8.67
CA THR A 89 5.02 -7.59 7.94
C THR A 89 5.69 -6.64 6.95
N TRP A 90 5.05 -5.51 6.64
CA TRP A 90 5.52 -4.56 5.64
C TRP A 90 6.61 -3.63 6.18
N ASN A 91 7.85 -3.85 5.71
CA ASN A 91 8.98 -3.00 6.02
C ASN A 91 9.12 -1.83 5.03
N ARG A 92 9.92 -0.84 5.42
CA ARG A 92 10.39 0.19 4.47
C ARG A 92 11.54 -0.38 3.64
N VAL A 93 11.92 0.31 2.57
CA VAL A 93 13.06 -0.11 1.74
C VAL A 93 13.95 1.05 1.31
N VAL A 94 15.21 0.74 1.07
CA VAL A 94 16.21 1.65 0.49
C VAL A 94 17.15 0.87 -0.41
N ASP A 95 17.63 1.46 -1.50
CA ASP A 95 18.60 0.82 -2.40
C ASP A 95 20.04 1.19 -2.02
N ILE A 96 20.37 0.98 -0.74
CA ILE A 96 21.68 1.29 -0.15
C ILE A 96 22.03 0.20 0.87
N ASN A 97 23.30 -0.21 0.89
CA ASN A 97 23.81 -1.14 1.91
C ASN A 97 23.99 -0.42 3.26
N ASP A 98 22.88 -0.18 3.97
CA ASP A 98 22.87 0.47 5.28
C ASP A 98 22.41 -0.49 6.37
N ARG A 99 23.36 -1.05 7.12
CA ARG A 99 23.05 -1.99 8.21
C ARG A 99 22.39 -1.35 9.43
N PHE A 100 22.49 -0.04 9.61
CA PHE A 100 21.93 0.66 10.79
C PHE A 100 20.40 0.77 10.71
N LEU A 101 19.83 0.60 9.51
CA LEU A 101 18.39 0.61 9.30
C LEU A 101 17.70 -0.76 9.53
N ARG A 102 18.46 -1.81 9.87
CA ARG A 102 17.92 -3.16 10.15
C ARG A 102 17.01 -3.23 11.38
N ARG A 103 17.06 -2.23 12.27
CA ARG A 103 16.10 -2.06 13.36
C ARG A 103 16.11 -0.61 13.82
N ILE A 104 14.96 0.04 13.71
CA ILE A 104 14.76 1.44 14.07
C ILE A 104 13.43 1.62 14.79
N THR A 105 13.26 2.76 15.46
CA THR A 105 11.97 3.23 15.97
C THR A 105 11.51 4.42 15.14
N VAL A 106 10.25 4.42 14.69
CA VAL A 106 9.62 5.52 13.95
C VAL A 106 8.52 6.17 14.80
N GLY A 107 8.07 7.37 14.40
CA GLY A 107 6.96 8.07 15.08
C GLY A 107 7.36 8.80 16.37
N GLN A 108 8.64 9.16 16.53
CA GLN A 108 9.16 9.78 17.75
C GLN A 108 8.91 11.30 17.84
N SER A 109 8.31 11.91 16.82
CA SER A 109 7.95 13.32 16.85
C SER A 109 6.82 13.56 17.87
N PRO A 110 6.78 14.73 18.54
CA PRO A 110 5.71 15.08 19.46
C PRO A 110 4.29 14.97 18.88
N THR A 111 4.14 15.12 17.56
CA THR A 111 2.86 15.00 16.84
C THR A 111 2.35 13.55 16.77
N GLU A 112 3.24 12.57 16.81
CA GLU A 112 2.94 11.13 16.77
C GLU A 112 3.09 10.49 18.15
N LYS A 113 3.12 11.28 19.22
CA LYS A 113 3.36 10.82 20.60
C LYS A 113 2.44 9.65 20.98
N GLY A 114 3.05 8.55 21.42
CA GLY A 114 2.33 7.32 21.80
C GLY A 114 2.00 6.38 20.62
N HIS A 115 2.40 6.74 19.41
CA HIS A 115 2.23 5.93 18.18
C HIS A 115 3.58 5.44 17.63
N GLU A 116 4.62 5.42 18.46
CA GLU A 116 5.91 4.85 18.11
C GLU A 116 5.81 3.36 17.80
N ARG A 117 6.59 2.89 16.84
CA ARG A 117 6.77 1.46 16.60
C ARG A 117 8.18 1.13 16.14
N GLN A 118 8.60 -0.09 16.40
CA GLN A 118 9.80 -0.65 15.81
C GLN A 118 9.51 -1.15 14.39
N THR A 119 10.47 -0.95 13.49
CA THR A 119 10.43 -1.39 12.09
C THR A 119 11.87 -1.56 11.59
N GLN A 120 12.02 -2.00 10.34
CA GLN A 120 13.30 -2.01 9.64
C GLN A 120 13.18 -1.49 8.21
N PHE A 121 14.34 -1.30 7.58
CA PHE A 121 14.47 -1.18 6.14
C PHE A 121 15.11 -2.44 5.55
N ASP A 122 14.56 -2.91 4.44
CA ASP A 122 15.17 -3.93 3.60
C ASP A 122 15.80 -3.28 2.34
N ILE A 123 16.66 -4.02 1.64
CA ILE A 123 17.17 -3.57 0.33
C ILE A 123 16.01 -3.51 -0.67
N ALA A 124 15.92 -2.48 -1.52
CA ALA A 124 14.76 -2.24 -2.39
C ALA A 124 14.39 -3.41 -3.31
N VAL A 125 15.39 -4.15 -3.81
CA VAL A 125 15.19 -5.34 -4.63
C VAL A 125 14.49 -6.48 -3.88
N GLY A 126 14.59 -6.52 -2.54
CA GLY A 126 13.91 -7.51 -1.69
C GLY A 126 12.43 -7.21 -1.42
N SER A 127 11.87 -6.13 -1.97
CA SER A 127 10.45 -5.79 -1.83
C SER A 127 9.55 -6.80 -2.56
N GLU A 128 8.39 -7.14 -1.98
CA GLU A 128 7.34 -7.88 -2.69
C GLU A 128 6.91 -7.17 -3.99
N ILE A 129 6.99 -5.84 -4.05
CA ILE A 129 6.68 -5.07 -5.27
C ILE A 129 7.68 -5.39 -6.39
N MET A 130 8.95 -5.67 -6.09
CA MET A 130 9.92 -6.11 -7.10
C MET A 130 9.54 -7.49 -7.66
N ALA A 131 9.11 -8.42 -6.80
CA ALA A 131 8.61 -9.72 -7.24
C ALA A 131 7.32 -9.58 -8.08
N VAL A 132 6.41 -8.67 -7.69
CA VAL A 132 5.21 -8.37 -8.49
C VAL A 132 5.58 -7.81 -9.86
N LEU A 133 6.57 -6.92 -9.94
CA LEU A 133 7.08 -6.37 -11.21
C LEU A 133 7.64 -7.49 -12.11
N ALA A 134 8.42 -8.40 -11.54
CA ALA A 134 9.03 -9.50 -12.29
C ALA A 134 8.03 -10.58 -12.76
N LEU A 135 6.92 -10.77 -12.03
CA LEU A 135 5.95 -11.85 -12.29
C LEU A 135 4.68 -11.39 -13.01
N THR A 136 4.51 -10.09 -13.24
CA THR A 136 3.30 -9.58 -13.86
C THR A 136 3.29 -9.74 -15.37
N THR A 137 2.11 -10.03 -15.93
CA THR A 137 1.92 -10.17 -17.39
C THR A 137 1.26 -8.98 -18.05
N SER A 138 0.70 -8.05 -17.27
CA SER A 138 0.02 -6.85 -17.77
C SER A 138 -0.20 -5.83 -16.65
N ILE A 139 -0.52 -4.59 -17.01
CA ILE A 139 -0.88 -3.56 -16.02
C ILE A 139 -2.10 -3.95 -15.16
N ASN A 140 -3.04 -4.73 -15.72
CA ASN A 140 -4.21 -5.20 -14.98
C ASN A 140 -3.83 -6.33 -14.01
N ASP A 141 -2.95 -7.24 -14.43
CA ASP A 141 -2.40 -8.27 -13.55
C ASP A 141 -1.57 -7.63 -12.41
N MET A 142 -0.73 -6.64 -12.72
CA MET A 142 0.06 -5.90 -11.73
C MET A 142 -0.86 -5.21 -10.71
N ARG A 143 -1.92 -4.55 -11.17
CA ARG A 143 -2.93 -3.95 -10.29
C ARG A 143 -3.53 -4.99 -9.33
N ASN A 144 -3.90 -6.17 -9.85
CA ASN A 144 -4.51 -7.23 -9.05
C ASN A 144 -3.53 -7.80 -8.02
N ARG A 145 -2.27 -8.00 -8.39
CA ARG A 145 -1.21 -8.49 -7.51
C ARG A 145 -0.90 -7.48 -6.41
N LEU A 146 -0.67 -6.22 -6.78
CA LEU A 146 -0.45 -5.13 -5.82
C LEU A 146 -1.60 -5.03 -4.82
N GLY A 147 -2.86 -5.09 -5.27
CA GLY A 147 -4.01 -5.02 -4.38
C GLY A 147 -4.13 -6.18 -3.39
N ARG A 148 -3.62 -7.37 -3.73
CA ARG A 148 -3.69 -8.57 -2.89
C ARG A 148 -2.56 -8.68 -1.86
N MET A 149 -1.50 -7.87 -1.96
CA MET A 149 -0.38 -7.89 -1.00
C MET A 149 -0.92 -7.69 0.41
N VAL A 150 -0.58 -8.61 1.32
CA VAL A 150 -0.99 -8.57 2.73
C VAL A 150 0.10 -7.85 3.51
N VAL A 151 -0.28 -6.78 4.22
CA VAL A 151 0.68 -5.92 4.93
C VAL A 151 0.69 -6.15 6.44
N ALA A 152 -0.42 -6.67 6.98
CA ALA A 152 -0.63 -6.94 8.39
C ALA A 152 -1.88 -7.81 8.56
N SER A 153 -2.20 -8.16 9.81
CA SER A 153 -3.53 -8.61 10.22
C SER A 153 -4.23 -7.53 11.05
N ASP A 154 -5.56 -7.59 11.09
CA ASP A 154 -6.33 -6.81 12.05
C ASP A 154 -6.32 -7.45 13.44
N THR A 155 -6.88 -6.76 14.44
CA THR A 155 -7.02 -7.26 15.82
C THR A 155 -7.85 -8.55 15.96
N LYS A 156 -8.57 -8.97 14.91
CA LYS A 156 -9.33 -10.23 14.85
C LYS A 156 -8.60 -11.31 14.04
N GLY A 157 -7.36 -11.05 13.62
CA GLY A 157 -6.52 -11.97 12.84
C GLY A 157 -6.85 -12.05 11.35
N ARG A 158 -7.72 -11.17 10.83
CA ARG A 158 -8.06 -11.15 9.40
C ARG A 158 -6.98 -10.38 8.62
N PRO A 159 -6.59 -10.83 7.41
CA PRO A 159 -5.53 -10.17 6.65
C PRO A 159 -5.98 -8.78 6.19
N VAL A 160 -5.09 -7.80 6.35
CA VAL A 160 -5.22 -6.43 5.83
C VAL A 160 -4.36 -6.32 4.57
N THR A 161 -4.98 -5.92 3.47
CA THR A 161 -4.33 -5.86 2.15
C THR A 161 -4.01 -4.43 1.72
N CYS A 162 -3.17 -4.27 0.70
CA CYS A 162 -2.96 -2.97 0.04
C CYS A 162 -4.27 -2.35 -0.47
N ASP A 163 -5.21 -3.18 -0.96
CA ASP A 163 -6.52 -2.71 -1.40
C ASP A 163 -7.34 -2.13 -0.23
N ASP A 164 -7.27 -2.73 0.97
CA ASP A 164 -7.96 -2.22 2.16
C ASP A 164 -7.46 -0.84 2.58
N LEU A 165 -6.19 -0.55 2.33
CA LEU A 165 -5.57 0.75 2.57
C LEU A 165 -5.90 1.79 1.48
N GLY A 166 -6.54 1.38 0.39
CA GLY A 166 -6.85 2.26 -0.74
C GLY A 166 -5.64 2.63 -1.60
N ALA A 167 -4.49 1.96 -1.43
CA ALA A 167 -3.22 2.39 -2.00
C ALA A 167 -2.93 1.87 -3.42
N THR A 168 -3.63 0.82 -3.86
CA THR A 168 -3.33 0.09 -5.12
C THR A 168 -3.25 0.98 -6.35
N GLY A 169 -4.16 1.94 -6.48
CA GLY A 169 -4.16 2.87 -7.61
C GLY A 169 -2.92 3.77 -7.62
N ALA A 170 -2.51 4.27 -6.46
CA ALA A 170 -1.32 5.12 -6.33
C ALA A 170 -0.03 4.32 -6.59
N LEU A 171 0.06 3.10 -6.06
CA LEU A 171 1.19 2.20 -6.36
C LEU A 171 1.30 1.92 -7.85
N LEU A 172 0.17 1.62 -8.51
CA LEU A 172 0.15 1.35 -9.94
C LEU A 172 0.62 2.54 -10.78
N VAL A 173 0.30 3.78 -10.36
CA VAL A 173 0.77 5.00 -11.03
C VAL A 173 2.28 5.15 -10.89
N LEU A 174 2.84 4.93 -9.70
CA LEU A 174 4.29 4.96 -9.49
C LEU A 174 5.02 3.90 -10.31
N MET A 175 4.39 2.73 -10.49
CA MET A 175 4.94 1.60 -11.24
C MET A 175 4.63 1.64 -12.75
N LYS A 176 3.91 2.66 -13.24
CA LYS A 176 3.31 2.67 -14.58
C LYS A 176 4.34 2.53 -15.70
N ASP A 177 5.48 3.22 -15.58
CA ASP A 177 6.55 3.14 -16.58
C ASP A 177 7.55 2.02 -16.25
N ALA A 178 7.73 1.71 -14.97
CA ALA A 178 8.63 0.64 -14.52
C ALA A 178 8.25 -0.73 -15.09
N ILE A 179 6.98 -1.02 -15.39
CA ILE A 179 6.53 -2.27 -16.03
C ILE A 179 7.08 -2.49 -17.46
N ARG A 180 7.69 -1.47 -18.08
CA ARG A 180 8.20 -1.57 -19.45
C ARG A 180 9.66 -2.06 -19.43
N PRO A 181 9.98 -3.17 -20.10
CA PRO A 181 11.36 -3.64 -20.18
C PRO A 181 12.30 -2.62 -20.83
N THR A 182 13.54 -2.52 -20.33
CA THR A 182 14.55 -1.63 -20.92
C THR A 182 15.30 -2.36 -22.04
N LEU A 183 15.22 -1.84 -23.26
CA LEU A 183 16.02 -2.33 -24.39
C LEU A 183 17.44 -1.76 -24.32
N MET A 184 18.42 -2.65 -24.37
CA MET A 184 19.85 -2.37 -24.41
C MET A 184 20.50 -3.20 -25.52
N GLN A 185 21.84 -3.17 -25.61
CA GLN A 185 22.61 -4.00 -26.54
C GLN A 185 23.87 -4.56 -25.89
N THR A 186 24.36 -5.70 -26.40
CA THR A 186 25.71 -6.21 -26.11
C THR A 186 26.79 -5.37 -26.81
N LEU A 187 28.07 -5.65 -26.54
CA LEU A 187 29.20 -5.01 -27.24
C LEU A 187 29.19 -5.27 -28.76
N GLU A 188 28.54 -6.34 -29.22
CA GLU A 188 28.43 -6.73 -30.64
C GLU A 188 27.15 -6.21 -31.31
N GLY A 189 26.36 -5.39 -30.61
CA GLY A 189 25.12 -4.82 -31.15
C GLY A 189 23.88 -5.72 -31.07
N THR A 190 23.97 -6.89 -30.41
CA THR A 190 22.82 -7.77 -30.19
C THR A 190 21.85 -7.14 -29.18
N PRO A 191 20.55 -6.99 -29.48
CA PRO A 191 19.58 -6.41 -28.55
C PRO A 191 19.34 -7.30 -27.33
N VAL A 192 19.24 -6.68 -26.15
CA VAL A 192 19.01 -7.36 -24.85
C VAL A 192 17.97 -6.59 -24.04
N PHE A 193 17.07 -7.29 -23.36
CA PHE A 193 16.23 -6.68 -22.33
C PHE A 193 16.87 -6.79 -20.95
N VAL A 194 16.92 -5.67 -20.23
CA VAL A 194 17.25 -5.61 -18.80
C VAL A 194 16.01 -5.10 -18.08
N HIS A 195 15.43 -5.93 -17.20
CA HIS A 195 14.18 -5.58 -16.55
C HIS A 195 13.99 -6.35 -15.25
N SER A 196 13.56 -5.65 -14.19
CA SER A 196 13.41 -6.17 -12.83
C SER A 196 14.69 -6.77 -12.24
N GLY A 197 14.64 -7.20 -10.99
CA GLY A 197 15.74 -7.87 -10.30
C GLY A 197 15.37 -8.23 -8.87
N PRO A 198 14.41 -9.16 -8.66
CA PRO A 198 14.06 -9.67 -7.34
C PRO A 198 15.18 -10.52 -6.71
#